data_AF-A0A183KU16-F1
#
_entry.id   AF-A0A183KU16-F1
#
_cell.length_a   1.000
_cell.length_b   1.000
_cell.length_c   1.000
_cell.angle_alpha   90.00
_cell.angle_beta   90.00
_cell.angle_gamma   90.00
#
_symmetry.space_group_name_H-M   'P 1'
#
loop_
_entity.id
_entity.type
_entity.pdbx_description
1 polymer ?
#
loop_
_entity_poly.entity_id
_entity_poly.type
_entity_poly.pdbx_seq_one_letter_code
_entity_poly.pdbx_strand_id
1 'polypeptide(L)'
;MVFQHSFIPRILDVFLTLLNSIPEKDEDKPIEPLLIHYLERFILLLIDLESMLLTRRILNVVLDDRHIVVYCQKSALIKRPDGKLFSELVDLLAFYAHFHIDESTGEPLDEAEMDKRHCAKLSNLQLKTFASHKDKLLPFSVSHPAGIETAQLLRKHLSVLDRDQLYQLASCFGLVTLKKESSQNNEENKIDDDNDGQLPPAKRIRSNDQDIEEFNLSCLRDKLEAKFMDKDLIIRILIHHFARRQSELEYINSLSLYPTEDLIWDENRVPTEYYSGENCLALPKLGLQFLTLQDYLLRNFNLFRLESTYEIRQDIEDAIIRLKAWRGEFGQAVFDGWSRMALPIQAFNIVEVAKPDLGAKHPARVRADVRVALAGLRPEIRKEWLGLRRHDPVFLVTIRPTKQQGWKYVCLLPLSMTILFHYQQ
;
A
#
# COMPACT_ATOMS: atom_id res chain seq x y z
N MET A 1 -0.31 15.42 -31.78
CA MET A 1 -0.62 15.98 -30.45
C MET A 1 -1.72 15.23 -29.71
N VAL A 2 -2.93 15.02 -30.28
CA VAL A 2 -4.05 14.34 -29.56
C VAL A 2 -3.69 12.94 -29.02
N PHE A 3 -2.86 12.18 -29.75
CA PHE A 3 -2.39 10.87 -29.31
C PHE A 3 -1.45 10.94 -28.08
N GLN A 4 -0.63 11.99 -27.95
CA GLN A 4 0.30 12.15 -26.83
C GLN A 4 -0.43 12.51 -25.54
N HIS A 5 -1.45 13.37 -25.60
CA HIS A 5 -2.24 13.75 -24.42
C HIS A 5 -3.17 12.63 -23.93
N SER A 6 -3.53 11.69 -24.79
CA SER A 6 -4.36 10.53 -24.43
C SER A 6 -3.58 9.30 -24.03
N PHE A 7 -2.24 9.32 -24.12
CA PHE A 7 -1.40 8.17 -23.79
C PHE A 7 -1.55 7.74 -22.33
N ILE A 8 -1.37 8.66 -21.38
CA ILE A 8 -1.44 8.35 -19.94
C ILE A 8 -2.84 7.86 -19.52
N PRO A 9 -3.96 8.54 -19.85
CA PRO A 9 -5.28 8.01 -19.54
C PRO A 9 -5.55 6.63 -20.15
N ARG A 10 -5.14 6.40 -21.39
CA ARG A 10 -5.36 5.10 -22.07
C ARG A 10 -4.55 3.97 -21.45
N ILE A 11 -3.28 4.19 -21.11
CA ILE A 11 -2.46 3.15 -20.50
C ILE A 11 -2.95 2.83 -19.08
N LEU A 12 -3.49 3.81 -18.36
CA LEU A 12 -4.18 3.60 -17.09
C LEU A 12 -5.44 2.75 -17.27
N ASP A 13 -6.26 3.03 -18.28
CA ASP A 13 -7.45 2.22 -18.57
C ASP A 13 -7.08 0.77 -18.92
N VAL A 14 -6.02 0.56 -19.70
CA VAL A 14 -5.46 -0.79 -19.98
C VAL A 14 -4.99 -1.46 -18.69
N PHE A 15 -4.22 -0.77 -17.85
CA PHE A 15 -3.79 -1.29 -16.55
C PHE A 15 -4.98 -1.72 -15.68
N LEU A 16 -6.04 -0.91 -15.59
CA LEU A 16 -7.24 -1.25 -14.84
C LEU A 16 -7.97 -2.47 -15.41
N THR A 17 -8.04 -2.62 -16.73
CA THR A 17 -8.61 -3.84 -17.34
C THR A 17 -7.82 -5.09 -16.99
N LEU A 18 -6.49 -4.99 -16.98
CA LEU A 18 -5.59 -6.10 -16.63
C LEU A 18 -5.71 -6.45 -15.14
N LEU A 19 -5.74 -5.44 -14.26
CA LEU A 19 -5.91 -5.63 -12.82
C LEU A 19 -7.23 -6.32 -12.49
N ASN A 20 -8.32 -5.93 -13.16
CA ASN A 20 -9.64 -6.53 -12.98
C ASN A 20 -9.80 -7.90 -13.67
N SER A 21 -8.84 -8.32 -14.50
CA SER A 21 -8.85 -9.67 -15.08
C SER A 21 -8.42 -10.75 -14.07
N ILE A 22 -7.79 -10.33 -12.96
CA ILE A 22 -7.34 -11.22 -11.88
C ILE A 22 -8.56 -11.71 -11.08
N PRO A 23 -8.75 -13.04 -10.93
CA PRO A 23 -9.87 -13.60 -10.19
C PRO A 23 -9.76 -13.37 -8.66
N GLU A 24 -10.91 -13.19 -7.99
CA GLU A 24 -10.98 -12.96 -6.55
C GLU A 24 -10.75 -14.21 -5.69
N LYS A 25 -11.07 -15.40 -6.21
CA LYS A 25 -10.94 -16.68 -5.50
C LYS A 25 -9.77 -17.47 -6.06
N ASP A 26 -9.16 -18.29 -5.22
CA ASP A 26 -8.22 -19.37 -5.59
C ASP A 26 -8.92 -20.45 -6.42
N GLU A 27 -9.55 -20.08 -7.54
CA GLU A 27 -9.96 -21.05 -8.55
C GLU A 27 -8.72 -21.43 -9.36
N ASP A 28 -7.93 -22.39 -8.86
CA ASP A 28 -6.97 -23.32 -9.51
C ASP A 28 -6.11 -22.86 -10.71
N LYS A 29 -6.15 -21.60 -11.09
CA LYS A 29 -5.41 -21.02 -12.21
C LYS A 29 -4.26 -20.24 -11.62
N PRO A 30 -3.03 -20.74 -11.77
CA PRO A 30 -1.87 -19.91 -11.46
C PRO A 30 -1.96 -18.65 -12.31
N ILE A 31 -1.90 -17.49 -11.65
CA ILE A 31 -1.81 -16.22 -12.35
C ILE A 31 -0.47 -16.22 -13.09
N GLU A 32 -0.48 -15.73 -14.33
CA GLU A 32 0.75 -15.59 -15.09
C GLU A 32 1.73 -14.67 -14.35
N PRO A 33 2.94 -15.12 -13.97
CA PRO A 33 3.89 -14.30 -13.21
C PRO A 33 4.25 -12.99 -13.91
N LEU A 34 4.31 -13.01 -15.25
CA LEU A 34 4.57 -11.82 -16.07
C LEU A 34 3.50 -10.74 -15.90
N LEU A 35 2.23 -11.12 -15.68
CA LEU A 35 1.16 -10.17 -15.43
C LEU A 35 1.36 -9.47 -14.08
N ILE A 36 1.71 -10.22 -13.04
CA ILE A 36 1.98 -9.64 -11.70
C ILE A 36 3.16 -8.67 -11.79
N HIS A 37 4.27 -9.10 -12.40
CA HIS A 37 5.43 -8.23 -12.58
C HIS A 37 5.13 -6.98 -13.40
N TYR A 38 4.29 -7.09 -14.44
CA TYR A 38 3.83 -5.93 -15.20
C TYR A 38 3.07 -4.94 -14.30
N LEU A 39 2.12 -5.43 -13.48
CA LEU A 39 1.33 -4.59 -12.58
C LEU A 39 2.20 -3.91 -11.52
N GLU A 40 3.16 -4.64 -10.93
CA GLU A 40 4.12 -4.11 -9.96
C GLU A 40 5.01 -3.02 -10.58
N ARG A 41 5.59 -3.31 -11.76
CA ARG A 41 6.43 -2.36 -12.50
C ARG A 41 5.63 -1.11 -12.91
N PHE A 42 4.35 -1.28 -13.25
CA PHE A 42 3.49 -0.17 -13.63
C PHE A 42 3.18 0.75 -12.44
N ILE A 43 2.85 0.19 -11.27
CA ILE A 43 2.68 1.01 -10.06
C ILE A 43 4.00 1.70 -9.68
N LEU A 44 5.14 1.01 -9.81
CA LEU A 44 6.46 1.62 -9.56
C LEU A 44 6.73 2.80 -10.51
N LEU A 45 6.35 2.68 -11.79
CA LEU A 45 6.42 3.79 -12.74
C LEU A 45 5.54 4.97 -12.30
N LEU A 46 4.31 4.71 -11.84
CA LEU A 46 3.43 5.77 -11.34
C LEU A 46 4.00 6.45 -10.09
N ILE A 47 4.59 5.68 -9.17
CA ILE A 47 5.29 6.23 -7.99
C ILE A 47 6.42 7.14 -8.44
N ASP A 48 7.29 6.70 -9.35
CA ASP A 48 8.43 7.51 -9.80
C ASP A 48 7.95 8.84 -10.41
N LEU A 49 6.91 8.80 -11.24
CA LEU A 49 6.34 9.99 -11.87
C LEU A 49 5.62 10.91 -10.87
N GLU A 50 4.95 10.37 -9.86
CA GLU A 50 4.30 11.15 -8.79
C GLU A 50 5.31 11.76 -7.80
N SER A 51 6.47 11.13 -7.67
CA SER A 51 7.55 11.53 -6.78
C SER A 51 8.41 12.69 -7.31
N MET A 52 8.11 13.16 -8.53
CA MET A 52 8.78 14.28 -9.21
C MET A 52 7.79 15.42 -9.47
N LEU A 53 8.13 16.65 -9.05
CA LEU A 53 7.21 17.79 -9.08
C LEU A 53 6.68 18.12 -10.49
N LEU A 54 7.52 18.04 -11.53
CA LEU A 54 7.16 18.43 -12.89
C LEU A 54 6.11 17.50 -13.54
N THR A 55 6.23 16.20 -13.29
CA THR A 55 5.31 15.18 -13.84
C THR A 55 4.04 15.07 -13.00
N ARG A 56 4.17 15.20 -11.68
CA ARG A 56 3.08 15.16 -10.71
C ARG A 56 1.93 16.12 -11.01
N ARG A 57 2.21 17.37 -11.38
CA ARG A 57 1.18 18.43 -11.56
C ARG A 57 0.00 18.01 -12.45
N ILE A 58 0.29 17.30 -13.53
CA ILE A 58 -0.73 16.83 -14.48
C ILE A 58 -1.12 15.40 -14.13
N LEU A 59 -0.15 14.57 -13.74
CA LEU A 59 -0.39 13.16 -13.47
C LEU A 59 -1.33 12.95 -12.28
N ASN A 60 -1.18 13.69 -11.19
CA ASN A 60 -2.00 13.54 -9.99
C ASN A 60 -3.49 13.73 -10.30
N VAL A 61 -3.82 14.77 -11.08
CA VAL A 61 -5.20 15.03 -11.53
C VAL A 61 -5.75 13.89 -12.40
N VAL A 62 -4.91 13.31 -13.26
CA VAL A 62 -5.30 12.17 -14.11
C VAL A 62 -5.47 10.89 -13.30
N LEU A 63 -4.62 10.66 -12.29
CA LEU A 63 -4.73 9.52 -11.38
C LEU A 63 -5.99 9.61 -10.51
N ASP A 64 -6.35 10.81 -10.05
CA ASP A 64 -7.57 11.07 -9.28
C ASP A 64 -8.83 10.89 -10.16
N ASP A 65 -8.84 11.41 -11.40
CA ASP A 65 -9.95 11.19 -12.36
C ASP A 65 -10.21 9.71 -12.65
N ARG A 66 -9.15 8.88 -12.67
CA ARG A 66 -9.23 7.44 -12.92
C ARG A 66 -9.37 6.58 -11.65
N HIS A 67 -9.39 7.19 -10.46
CA HIS A 67 -9.49 6.49 -9.16
C HIS A 67 -8.48 5.35 -8.98
N ILE A 68 -7.26 5.50 -9.52
CA ILE A 68 -6.28 4.39 -9.61
C ILE A 68 -5.99 3.80 -8.24
N VAL A 69 -5.75 4.65 -7.25
CA VAL A 69 -5.46 4.20 -5.88
C VAL A 69 -6.62 3.37 -5.31
N VAL A 70 -7.87 3.80 -5.55
CA VAL A 70 -9.06 3.11 -5.03
C VAL A 70 -9.27 1.76 -5.72
N TYR A 71 -9.09 1.69 -7.04
CA TYR A 71 -9.15 0.44 -7.79
C TYR A 71 -8.07 -0.54 -7.33
N CYS A 72 -6.84 -0.07 -7.17
CA CYS A 72 -5.74 -0.88 -6.66
C CYS A 72 -6.05 -1.42 -5.25
N GLN A 73 -6.50 -0.57 -4.33
CA GLN A 73 -6.88 -0.96 -2.96
C GLN A 73 -8.09 -1.92 -2.88
N LYS A 74 -8.97 -1.93 -3.88
CA LYS A 74 -10.10 -2.89 -3.96
C LYS A 74 -9.70 -4.21 -4.64
N SER A 75 -8.61 -4.22 -5.42
CA SER A 75 -8.26 -5.33 -6.29
C SER A 75 -8.15 -6.68 -5.58
N ALA A 76 -8.43 -7.75 -6.33
CA ALA A 76 -8.26 -9.12 -5.88
C ALA A 76 -6.80 -9.42 -5.49
N LEU A 77 -5.84 -8.82 -6.20
CA LEU A 77 -4.41 -9.09 -6.05
C LEU A 77 -3.91 -8.80 -4.63
N ILE A 78 -4.36 -7.72 -3.99
CA ILE A 78 -3.97 -7.37 -2.61
C ILE A 78 -4.39 -8.43 -1.58
N LYS A 79 -5.49 -9.14 -1.83
CA LYS A 79 -5.98 -10.19 -0.91
C LYS A 79 -5.15 -11.47 -0.99
N ARG A 80 -4.34 -11.64 -2.04
CA ARG A 80 -3.52 -12.83 -2.29
C ARG A 80 -2.13 -12.68 -1.66
N PRO A 81 -1.50 -13.77 -1.22
CA PRO A 81 -0.11 -13.72 -0.76
C PRO A 81 0.84 -13.27 -1.87
N ASP A 82 0.57 -13.65 -3.12
CA ASP A 82 1.35 -13.28 -4.31
C ASP A 82 1.38 -11.75 -4.55
N GLY A 83 0.37 -11.03 -4.06
CA GLY A 83 0.23 -9.58 -4.23
C GLY A 83 0.80 -8.76 -3.08
N LYS A 84 1.59 -9.35 -2.18
CA LYS A 84 2.17 -8.63 -1.03
C LYS A 84 2.99 -7.40 -1.48
N LEU A 85 3.91 -7.59 -2.43
CA LEU A 85 4.72 -6.51 -2.99
C LEU A 85 3.84 -5.46 -3.69
N PHE A 86 2.83 -5.88 -4.44
CA PHE A 86 1.87 -4.99 -5.05
C PHE A 86 1.13 -4.12 -4.02
N SER A 87 0.70 -4.70 -2.89
CA SER A 87 0.07 -3.95 -1.80
C SER A 87 1.00 -2.86 -1.24
N GLU A 88 2.26 -3.20 -0.98
CA GLU A 88 3.26 -2.26 -0.47
C GLU A 88 3.53 -1.11 -1.46
N LEU A 89 3.61 -1.42 -2.75
CA LEU A 89 3.74 -0.41 -3.81
C LEU A 89 2.49 0.47 -3.90
N VAL A 90 1.29 -0.08 -3.76
CA VAL A 90 0.04 0.69 -3.78
C VAL A 90 -0.05 1.63 -2.58
N ASP A 91 0.42 1.21 -1.40
CA ASP A 91 0.50 2.08 -0.22
C ASP A 91 1.48 3.25 -0.45
N LEU A 92 2.62 2.99 -1.11
CA LEU A 92 3.57 4.02 -1.49
C LEU A 92 2.99 4.99 -2.55
N LEU A 93 2.25 4.47 -3.53
CA LEU A 93 1.53 5.32 -4.50
C LEU A 93 0.46 6.17 -3.80
N ALA A 94 -0.29 5.59 -2.86
CA ALA A 94 -1.30 6.30 -2.09
C ALA A 94 -0.69 7.41 -1.22
N PHE A 95 0.50 7.19 -0.66
CA PHE A 95 1.28 8.21 0.02
C PHE A 95 1.60 9.37 -0.92
N TYR A 96 2.21 9.09 -2.09
CA TYR A 96 2.57 10.17 -3.01
C TYR A 96 1.35 10.85 -3.62
N ALA A 97 0.28 10.17 -4.03
CA ALA A 97 -0.92 10.83 -4.58
C ALA A 97 -1.51 11.90 -3.63
N HIS A 98 -1.29 11.74 -2.32
CA HIS A 98 -1.84 12.62 -1.29
C HIS A 98 -0.82 13.49 -0.57
N PHE A 99 0.42 13.47 -1.05
CA PHE A 99 1.51 14.23 -0.47
C PHE A 99 1.15 15.72 -0.34
N HIS A 100 1.46 16.29 0.83
CA HIS A 100 1.02 17.63 1.23
C HIS A 100 1.85 18.74 0.57
N ILE A 101 1.60 18.98 -0.71
CA ILE A 101 2.26 20.00 -1.52
C ILE A 101 1.23 20.79 -2.33
N ASP A 102 1.46 22.09 -2.49
CA ASP A 102 0.68 22.87 -3.44
C ASP A 102 1.11 22.53 -4.87
N GLU A 103 0.18 22.08 -5.69
CA GLU A 103 0.47 21.65 -7.06
C GLU A 103 0.96 22.82 -7.93
N SER A 104 0.51 24.05 -7.64
CA SER A 104 0.80 25.23 -8.46
C SER A 104 2.14 25.89 -8.08
N THR A 105 2.40 26.06 -6.78
CA THR A 105 3.62 26.72 -6.28
C THR A 105 4.74 25.70 -6.05
N GLY A 106 4.41 24.45 -5.71
CA GLY A 106 5.37 23.43 -5.28
C GLY A 106 5.81 23.60 -3.82
N GLU A 107 5.15 24.46 -3.05
CA GLU A 107 5.48 24.69 -1.65
C GLU A 107 4.75 23.68 -0.74
N PRO A 108 5.38 23.27 0.39
CA PRO A 108 4.72 22.42 1.37
C PRO A 108 3.52 23.14 2.00
N LEU A 109 2.43 22.40 2.26
CA LEU A 109 1.24 22.95 2.90
C LEU A 109 1.37 22.91 4.43
N ASP A 110 0.99 24.00 5.09
CA ASP A 110 0.93 24.07 6.55
C ASP A 110 -0.30 23.32 7.11
N GLU A 111 -0.22 22.85 8.36
CA GLU A 111 -1.28 22.07 9.02
C GLU A 111 -2.60 22.86 9.09
N ALA A 112 -2.54 24.15 9.42
CA ALA A 112 -3.71 25.01 9.47
C ALA A 112 -4.37 25.18 8.09
N GLU A 113 -3.57 25.27 7.02
CA GLU A 113 -4.08 25.37 5.66
C GLU A 113 -4.71 24.05 5.19
N MET A 114 -4.10 22.91 5.55
CA MET A 114 -4.66 21.59 5.28
C MET A 114 -6.01 21.39 5.95
N ASP A 115 -6.12 21.73 7.24
CA ASP A 115 -7.38 21.63 7.99
C ASP A 115 -8.45 22.55 7.40
N LYS A 116 -8.09 23.78 6.99
CA LYS A 116 -9.00 24.71 6.31
C LYS A 116 -9.50 24.15 4.97
N ARG A 117 -8.60 23.60 4.14
CA ARG A 117 -8.94 22.96 2.86
C ARG A 117 -9.84 21.75 3.08
N HIS A 118 -9.56 20.94 4.10
CA HIS A 118 -10.37 19.77 4.46
C HIS A 118 -11.78 20.16 4.92
N CYS A 119 -11.90 21.12 5.85
CA CYS A 119 -13.20 21.60 6.32
C CYS A 119 -14.05 22.19 5.19
N ALA A 120 -13.42 22.91 4.25
CA ALA A 120 -14.11 23.45 3.07
C ALA A 120 -14.62 22.33 2.14
N LYS A 121 -13.81 21.29 1.88
CA LYS A 121 -14.23 20.11 1.11
C LYS A 121 -15.42 19.41 1.76
N LEU A 122 -15.36 19.22 3.08
CA LEU A 122 -16.40 18.54 3.83
C LEU A 122 -17.70 19.35 3.90
N SER A 123 -17.60 20.67 4.08
CA SER A 123 -18.74 21.58 4.03
C SER A 123 -19.43 21.56 2.66
N ASN A 124 -18.65 21.50 1.57
CA ASN A 124 -19.21 21.34 0.22
C ASN A 124 -19.95 19.99 0.06
N LEU A 125 -19.41 18.89 0.63
CA LEU A 125 -20.10 17.61 0.71
C LEU A 125 -21.42 17.71 1.48
N GLN A 126 -21.43 18.39 2.63
CA GLN A 126 -22.63 18.59 3.44
C GLN A 126 -23.70 19.40 2.69
N LEU A 127 -23.32 20.47 2.00
CA LEU A 127 -24.23 21.30 1.22
C LEU A 127 -24.84 20.53 0.04
N LYS A 128 -24.05 19.77 -0.70
CA LYS A 128 -24.54 18.97 -1.83
C LYS A 128 -25.41 17.81 -1.39
N THR A 129 -25.04 17.11 -0.32
CA THR A 129 -25.87 16.05 0.26
C THR A 129 -27.20 16.58 0.78
N PHE A 130 -27.21 17.78 1.38
CA PHE A 130 -28.44 18.44 1.82
C PHE A 130 -29.36 18.80 0.66
N ALA A 131 -28.79 19.31 -0.44
CA ALA A 131 -29.56 19.70 -1.62
C ALA A 131 -30.19 18.50 -2.34
N SER A 132 -29.43 17.42 -2.53
CA SER A 132 -29.89 16.27 -3.32
C SER A 132 -30.66 15.23 -2.52
N HIS A 133 -30.24 14.95 -1.27
CA HIS A 133 -30.67 13.77 -0.51
C HIS A 133 -31.06 14.10 0.93
N LYS A 134 -31.81 15.19 1.10
CA LYS A 134 -32.27 15.70 2.40
C LYS A 134 -32.97 14.64 3.25
N ASP A 135 -33.81 13.81 2.65
CA ASP A 135 -34.69 12.89 3.39
C ASP A 135 -33.92 11.77 4.10
N LYS A 136 -32.80 11.30 3.52
CA LYS A 136 -31.99 10.20 4.07
C LYS A 136 -30.77 10.67 4.86
N LEU A 137 -30.19 11.83 4.51
CA LEU A 137 -28.90 12.29 5.05
C LEU A 137 -28.97 13.59 5.86
N LEU A 138 -30.15 14.03 6.30
CA LEU A 138 -30.27 15.20 7.18
C LEU A 138 -29.32 15.18 8.40
N PRO A 139 -29.16 14.05 9.13
CA PRO A 139 -28.24 14.00 10.26
C PRO A 139 -26.78 14.23 9.85
N PHE A 140 -26.39 13.75 8.66
CA PHE A 140 -25.04 13.92 8.12
C PHE A 140 -24.78 15.38 7.73
N SER A 141 -25.71 16.01 7.02
CA SER A 141 -25.54 17.37 6.51
C SER A 141 -25.50 18.44 7.62
N VAL A 142 -26.12 18.19 8.78
CA VAL A 142 -26.17 19.14 9.91
C VAL A 142 -25.10 18.85 10.98
N SER A 143 -24.39 17.73 10.87
CA SER A 143 -23.36 17.34 11.83
C SER A 143 -22.13 18.26 11.80
N HIS A 144 -21.42 18.34 12.92
CA HIS A 144 -20.14 19.03 12.98
C HIS A 144 -19.07 18.28 12.15
N PRO A 145 -18.15 18.96 11.43
CA PRO A 145 -17.09 18.34 10.63
C PRO A 145 -16.32 17.20 11.30
N ALA A 146 -15.87 17.38 12.55
CA ALA A 146 -15.13 16.32 13.26
C ALA A 146 -15.98 15.07 13.55
N GLY A 147 -17.32 15.19 13.55
CA GLY A 147 -18.24 14.07 13.72
C GLY A 147 -18.46 13.24 12.45
N ILE A 148 -17.92 13.68 11.30
CA ILE A 148 -18.11 13.02 10.00
C ILE A 148 -16.81 12.78 9.24
N GLU A 149 -15.68 13.37 9.62
CA GLU A 149 -14.43 13.34 8.86
C GLU A 149 -13.74 11.97 8.76
N THR A 150 -14.00 11.04 9.69
CA THR A 150 -13.36 9.72 9.69
C THR A 150 -13.95 8.78 8.63
N ALA A 151 -13.10 8.02 7.94
CA ALA A 151 -13.52 7.05 6.92
C ALA A 151 -14.64 6.08 7.38
N GLN A 152 -14.59 5.62 8.65
CA GLN A 152 -15.61 4.75 9.23
C GLN A 152 -16.97 5.43 9.39
N LEU A 153 -16.98 6.72 9.77
CA LEU A 153 -18.19 7.53 9.94
C LEU A 153 -18.80 7.87 8.59
N LEU A 154 -17.98 8.31 7.62
CA LEU A 154 -18.40 8.50 6.23
C LEU A 154 -19.03 7.23 5.66
N ARG A 155 -18.40 6.07 5.87
CA ARG A 155 -18.95 4.79 5.39
C ARG A 155 -20.32 4.50 5.97
N LYS A 156 -20.51 4.72 7.28
CA LYS A 156 -21.80 4.52 7.96
C LYS A 156 -22.89 5.37 7.32
N HIS A 157 -22.64 6.68 7.14
CA HIS A 157 -23.63 7.59 6.55
C HIS A 157 -23.88 7.30 5.07
N LEU A 158 -22.84 7.11 4.27
CA LEU A 158 -22.95 6.87 2.83
C LEU A 158 -23.60 5.50 2.50
N SER A 159 -23.49 4.51 3.39
CA SER A 159 -24.09 3.19 3.18
C SER A 159 -25.63 3.20 3.09
N VAL A 160 -26.28 4.23 3.66
CA VAL A 160 -27.74 4.43 3.65
C VAL A 160 -28.28 4.75 2.24
N LEU A 161 -27.44 5.30 1.37
CA LEU A 161 -27.82 5.67 0.02
C LEU A 161 -27.82 4.46 -0.93
N ASP A 162 -28.68 4.53 -1.95
CA ASP A 162 -28.71 3.54 -3.02
C ASP A 162 -27.58 3.80 -4.03
N ARG A 163 -27.26 2.81 -4.87
CA ARG A 163 -26.16 2.93 -5.85
C ARG A 163 -26.34 4.15 -6.76
N ASP A 164 -27.54 4.36 -7.28
CA ASP A 164 -27.80 5.44 -8.24
C ASP A 164 -27.77 6.82 -7.56
N GLN A 165 -28.19 6.90 -6.29
CA GLN A 165 -28.06 8.09 -5.46
C GLN A 165 -26.59 8.43 -5.20
N LEU A 166 -25.78 7.43 -4.84
CA LEU A 166 -24.33 7.60 -4.66
C LEU A 166 -23.64 8.03 -5.95
N TYR A 167 -24.07 7.49 -7.09
CA TYR A 167 -23.56 7.87 -8.41
C TYR A 167 -23.87 9.34 -8.73
N GLN A 168 -25.12 9.77 -8.49
CA GLN A 168 -25.52 11.18 -8.66
C GLN A 168 -24.69 12.10 -7.75
N LEU A 169 -24.49 11.72 -6.50
CA LEU A 169 -23.66 12.48 -5.56
C LEU A 169 -22.20 12.57 -6.04
N ALA A 170 -21.60 11.45 -6.47
CA ALA A 170 -20.23 11.43 -6.97
C ALA A 170 -20.07 12.25 -8.26
N SER A 171 -21.08 12.24 -9.14
CA SER A 171 -21.10 13.04 -10.36
C SER A 171 -21.13 14.55 -10.09
N CYS A 172 -21.76 15.00 -9.00
CA CYS A 172 -21.76 16.40 -8.60
C CYS A 172 -20.37 16.94 -8.24
N PHE A 173 -19.42 16.05 -7.90
CA PHE A 173 -18.03 16.39 -7.62
C PHE A 173 -17.10 16.13 -8.81
N GLY A 174 -17.63 15.73 -9.96
CA GLY A 174 -16.82 15.39 -11.13
C GLY A 174 -16.01 14.11 -10.98
N LEU A 175 -16.29 13.28 -9.95
CA LEU A 175 -15.57 12.04 -9.71
C LEU A 175 -15.99 10.94 -10.69
N VAL A 176 -17.21 11.00 -11.22
CA VAL A 176 -17.73 9.99 -12.14
C VAL A 176 -18.41 10.68 -13.32
N THR A 177 -18.27 10.09 -14.52
CA THR A 177 -18.92 10.63 -15.71
C THR A 177 -20.44 10.51 -15.59
N LEU A 178 -21.17 11.54 -16.02
CA LEU A 178 -22.63 11.45 -16.11
C LEU A 178 -22.97 10.41 -17.18
N LYS A 179 -23.80 9.41 -16.84
CA LYS A 179 -24.40 8.54 -17.85
C LYS A 179 -25.12 9.45 -18.85
N LYS A 180 -24.65 9.49 -20.10
CA LYS A 180 -25.45 10.04 -21.18
C LYS A 180 -26.70 9.19 -21.25
N GLU A 181 -27.85 9.75 -20.91
CA GLU A 181 -29.13 9.11 -21.20
C GLU A 181 -29.12 8.77 -22.70
N SER A 182 -29.41 7.51 -23.01
CA SER A 182 -29.50 6.99 -24.37
C SER A 182 -30.59 7.75 -25.13
N SER A 183 -30.21 8.86 -25.77
CA SER A 183 -31.01 9.55 -26.78
C SER A 183 -30.60 9.04 -28.16
N GLN A 184 -30.96 7.80 -28.45
CA GLN A 184 -31.18 7.31 -29.82
C GLN A 184 -32.44 6.46 -29.79
N ASN A 185 -33.57 7.14 -29.67
CA ASN A 185 -34.86 6.60 -30.07
C ASN A 185 -34.92 6.62 -31.60
N ASN A 186 -35.13 5.44 -32.20
CA ASN A 186 -35.97 5.21 -33.38
C ASN A 186 -35.81 6.12 -34.61
N GLU A 187 -34.82 5.85 -35.48
CA GLU A 187 -34.91 6.19 -36.91
C GLU A 187 -34.35 5.05 -37.78
N GLU A 188 -34.84 3.82 -37.60
CA GLU A 188 -34.76 2.78 -38.63
C GLU A 188 -36.12 2.10 -38.72
N ASN A 189 -37.03 2.70 -39.51
CA ASN A 189 -38.16 2.01 -40.15
C ASN A 189 -38.84 2.98 -41.13
N LYS A 190 -38.23 3.17 -42.29
CA LYS A 190 -38.91 3.44 -43.56
C LYS A 190 -38.11 2.75 -44.67
N ILE A 191 -38.49 1.52 -44.95
CA ILE A 191 -38.19 0.83 -46.20
C ILE A 191 -39.33 1.24 -47.14
N ASP A 192 -39.04 2.10 -48.10
CA ASP A 192 -39.86 2.27 -49.30
C ASP A 192 -39.14 1.54 -50.45
N ASP A 193 -39.89 0.64 -51.09
CA ASP A 193 -39.57 -0.07 -52.32
C ASP A 193 -39.25 0.88 -53.49
N ASP A 194 -38.19 0.58 -54.25
CA ASP A 194 -38.22 0.33 -55.71
C ASP A 194 -36.86 0.59 -56.42
N ASN A 195 -36.30 -0.48 -56.96
CA ASN A 195 -35.66 -0.67 -58.29
C ASN A 195 -34.68 0.39 -58.88
N ASP A 196 -33.43 0.00 -59.16
CA ASP A 196 -32.99 -0.63 -60.43
C ASP A 196 -31.47 -0.37 -60.74
N GLY A 197 -30.80 -1.36 -61.33
CA GLY A 197 -29.71 -1.15 -62.31
C GLY A 197 -28.22 -1.07 -61.90
N GLN A 198 -27.50 -2.18 -62.15
CA GLN A 198 -26.12 -2.30 -62.70
C GLN A 198 -24.88 -2.47 -61.77
N LEU A 199 -24.47 -3.75 -61.68
CA LEU A 199 -23.08 -4.28 -61.56
C LEU A 199 -22.53 -4.59 -62.99
N PRO A 200 -21.26 -5.04 -63.27
CA PRO A 200 -20.05 -5.40 -62.47
C PRO A 200 -18.74 -4.83 -63.15
N PRO A 201 -17.47 -5.36 -63.10
CA PRO A 201 -16.86 -6.57 -62.47
C PRO A 201 -15.47 -6.32 -61.79
N ALA A 202 -14.71 -7.25 -61.21
CA ALA A 202 -14.91 -8.54 -60.53
C ALA A 202 -13.58 -8.94 -59.83
N LYS A 203 -13.70 -9.62 -58.68
CA LYS A 203 -12.79 -10.63 -58.10
C LYS A 203 -11.41 -10.20 -57.60
N ARG A 204 -11.24 -10.32 -56.28
CA ARG A 204 -10.47 -11.42 -55.68
C ARG A 204 -10.95 -11.71 -54.27
N ILE A 205 -11.58 -12.87 -54.09
CA ILE A 205 -11.79 -13.49 -52.78
C ILE A 205 -10.47 -14.16 -52.40
N ARG A 206 -9.89 -13.79 -51.25
CA ARG A 206 -9.09 -14.70 -50.43
C ARG A 206 -9.47 -14.52 -48.97
N SER A 207 -9.76 -15.67 -48.39
CA SER A 207 -10.25 -16.00 -47.06
C SER A 207 -9.22 -15.82 -45.95
N ASN A 208 -9.76 -15.61 -44.74
CA ASN A 208 -9.15 -15.70 -43.41
C ASN A 208 -8.24 -14.53 -42.99
N ASP A 209 -8.85 -13.48 -42.45
CA ASP A 209 -8.32 -12.79 -41.28
C ASP A 209 -9.36 -12.93 -40.16
N GLN A 210 -8.93 -13.53 -39.06
CA GLN A 210 -9.70 -13.68 -37.84
C GLN A 210 -10.06 -12.30 -37.29
N ASP A 211 -11.24 -12.22 -36.66
CA ASP A 211 -11.77 -11.04 -35.98
C ASP A 211 -10.76 -10.43 -35.00
N ILE A 212 -9.96 -9.47 -35.47
CA ILE A 212 -9.29 -8.52 -34.59
C ILE A 212 -10.33 -7.44 -34.32
N GLU A 213 -11.12 -7.64 -33.27
CA GLU A 213 -11.86 -6.52 -32.67
C GLU A 213 -10.83 -5.42 -32.39
N GLU A 214 -10.85 -4.35 -33.19
CA GLU A 214 -10.13 -3.12 -32.86
C GLU A 214 -10.57 -2.70 -31.46
N PHE A 215 -9.72 -2.94 -30.46
CA PHE A 215 -9.91 -2.50 -29.08
C PHE A 215 -10.05 -0.97 -29.10
N ASN A 216 -11.29 -0.50 -29.17
CA ASN A 216 -11.59 0.92 -29.25
C ASN A 216 -11.30 1.55 -27.87
N LEU A 217 -10.05 1.96 -27.66
CA LEU A 217 -9.50 2.47 -26.39
C LEU A 217 -10.28 3.67 -25.84
N SER A 218 -11.03 4.38 -26.69
CA SER A 218 -11.87 5.52 -26.31
C SER A 218 -13.07 5.11 -25.44
N CYS A 219 -13.58 3.88 -25.57
CA CYS A 219 -14.74 3.37 -24.85
C CYS A 219 -14.35 2.48 -23.65
N LEU A 220 -13.05 2.24 -23.42
CA LEU A 220 -12.60 1.41 -22.30
C LEU A 220 -13.01 1.97 -20.94
N ARG A 221 -12.96 3.30 -20.77
CA ARG A 221 -13.45 3.96 -19.54
C ARG A 221 -14.93 3.65 -19.31
N ASP A 222 -15.78 3.86 -20.30
CA ASP A 222 -17.23 3.63 -20.18
C ASP A 222 -17.54 2.16 -19.89
N LYS A 223 -16.81 1.23 -20.52
CA LYS A 223 -16.93 -0.21 -20.26
C LYS A 223 -16.48 -0.57 -18.84
N LEU A 224 -15.40 0.01 -18.34
CA LEU A 224 -14.92 -0.16 -16.97
C LEU A 224 -15.93 0.38 -15.95
N GLU A 225 -16.40 1.61 -16.17
CA GLU A 225 -17.39 2.25 -15.31
C GLU A 225 -18.71 1.48 -15.28
N ALA A 226 -19.20 1.00 -16.43
CA ALA A 226 -20.43 0.22 -16.50
C ALA A 226 -20.32 -1.15 -15.81
N LYS A 227 -19.15 -1.80 -15.86
CA LYS A 227 -18.96 -3.17 -15.38
C LYS A 227 -18.52 -3.25 -13.92
N PHE A 228 -17.75 -2.29 -13.41
CA PHE A 228 -17.07 -2.40 -12.12
C PHE A 228 -17.47 -1.35 -11.07
N MET A 229 -18.35 -0.39 -11.40
CA MET A 229 -18.85 0.62 -10.47
C MET A 229 -19.94 0.09 -9.53
N ASP A 230 -19.53 -0.76 -8.60
CA ASP A 230 -20.37 -1.24 -7.52
C ASP A 230 -20.64 -0.16 -6.46
N LYS A 231 -21.71 -0.34 -5.68
CA LYS A 231 -22.01 0.51 -4.51
C LYS A 231 -20.81 0.67 -3.57
N ASP A 232 -20.08 -0.42 -3.28
CA ASP A 232 -18.92 -0.36 -2.39
C ASP A 232 -17.76 0.46 -2.99
N LEU A 233 -17.55 0.38 -4.30
CA LEU A 233 -16.50 1.16 -4.97
C LEU A 233 -16.80 2.65 -4.93
N ILE A 234 -18.04 3.06 -5.23
CA ILE A 234 -18.44 4.48 -5.17
C ILE A 234 -18.28 5.03 -3.74
N ILE A 235 -18.65 4.25 -2.73
CA ILE A 235 -18.43 4.62 -1.32
C ILE A 235 -16.95 4.78 -1.04
N ARG A 236 -16.08 3.88 -1.51
CA ARG A 236 -14.62 4.01 -1.34
C ARG A 236 -14.07 5.24 -2.04
N ILE A 237 -14.53 5.57 -3.24
CA ILE A 237 -14.13 6.78 -3.98
C ILE A 237 -14.49 8.04 -3.18
N LEU A 238 -15.72 8.13 -2.67
CA LEU A 238 -16.16 9.24 -1.84
C LEU A 238 -15.35 9.33 -0.53
N ILE A 239 -15.11 8.20 0.13
CA ILE A 239 -14.27 8.17 1.34
C ILE A 239 -12.85 8.61 1.02
N HIS A 240 -12.27 8.14 -0.09
CA HIS A 240 -10.92 8.48 -0.52
C HIS A 240 -10.73 9.98 -0.70
N HIS A 241 -11.73 10.66 -1.28
CA HIS A 241 -11.70 12.09 -1.56
C HIS A 241 -12.01 12.97 -0.33
N PHE A 242 -12.92 12.53 0.56
CA PHE A 242 -13.44 13.37 1.66
C PHE A 242 -12.96 13.01 3.06
N ALA A 243 -12.38 11.83 3.30
CA ALA A 243 -11.93 11.44 4.63
C ALA A 243 -10.70 12.25 5.08
N ARG A 244 -10.62 12.53 6.38
CA ARG A 244 -9.40 13.07 7.00
C ARG A 244 -8.31 12.01 7.00
N ARG A 245 -7.09 12.43 6.69
CA ARG A 245 -5.90 11.58 6.73
C ARG A 245 -5.07 11.91 7.97
N GLN A 246 -4.33 10.92 8.45
CA GLN A 246 -3.35 11.13 9.50
C GLN A 246 -2.23 12.01 8.94
N SER A 247 -1.72 12.92 9.77
CA SER A 247 -0.57 13.71 9.37
C SER A 247 0.65 12.79 9.22
N GLU A 248 1.50 13.07 8.23
CA GLU A 248 2.72 12.30 8.00
C GLU A 248 3.63 12.31 9.25
N LEU A 249 3.63 13.44 9.97
CA LEU A 249 4.38 13.61 11.20
C LEU A 249 3.84 12.74 12.34
N GLU A 250 2.50 12.65 12.51
CA GLU A 250 1.90 11.72 13.49
C GLU A 250 2.22 10.27 13.13
N TYR A 251 2.17 9.93 11.84
CA TYR A 251 2.54 8.60 11.36
C TYR A 251 4.00 8.27 11.70
N ILE A 252 4.95 9.16 11.37
CA ILE A 252 6.38 8.95 11.67
C ILE A 252 6.63 8.84 13.17
N ASN A 253 5.99 9.69 13.99
CA ASN A 253 6.12 9.63 15.45
C ASN A 253 5.54 8.34 16.05
N SER A 254 4.58 7.71 15.37
CA SER A 254 4.04 6.41 15.77
C SER A 254 4.93 5.22 15.38
N LEU A 255 5.90 5.41 14.47
CA LEU A 255 6.80 4.35 14.04
C LEU A 255 7.82 4.02 15.13
N SER A 256 8.03 2.72 15.33
CA SER A 256 9.14 2.25 16.16
C SER A 256 10.47 2.50 15.44
N LEU A 257 11.48 2.94 16.19
CA LEU A 257 12.84 3.15 15.67
C LEU A 257 13.54 1.82 15.34
N TYR A 258 13.25 0.78 16.12
CA TYR A 258 13.82 -0.54 15.94
C TYR A 258 12.91 -1.44 15.10
N PRO A 259 13.47 -2.29 14.24
CA PRO A 259 12.69 -3.15 13.36
C PRO A 259 12.09 -4.36 14.12
N THR A 260 10.93 -4.81 13.66
CA THR A 260 10.22 -5.99 14.20
C THR A 260 10.56 -7.25 13.40
N GLU A 261 10.12 -8.41 13.89
CA GLU A 261 10.26 -9.68 13.18
C GLU A 261 9.53 -9.73 11.84
N ASP A 262 8.46 -8.96 11.68
CA ASP A 262 7.77 -8.88 10.41
C ASP A 262 8.60 -8.11 9.38
N LEU A 263 9.40 -7.14 9.81
CA LEU A 263 10.20 -6.28 8.92
C LEU A 263 11.55 -6.89 8.58
N ILE A 264 12.28 -7.42 9.58
CA ILE A 264 13.63 -7.98 9.39
C ILE A 264 13.60 -9.16 8.39
N TRP A 265 12.53 -9.97 8.41
CA TRP A 265 12.39 -11.15 7.56
C TRP A 265 11.60 -10.86 6.26
N ASP A 266 11.27 -9.60 5.98
CA ASP A 266 10.55 -9.21 4.76
C ASP A 266 11.49 -8.99 3.57
N GLU A 267 11.55 -9.96 2.65
CA GLU A 267 12.46 -9.91 1.50
C GLU A 267 12.11 -8.80 0.48
N ASN A 268 10.86 -8.33 0.47
CA ASN A 268 10.41 -7.25 -0.43
C ASN A 268 10.96 -5.88 -0.03
N ARG A 269 11.25 -5.69 1.26
CA ARG A 269 11.71 -4.42 1.86
C ARG A 269 13.17 -4.50 2.30
N VAL A 270 13.60 -5.68 2.76
CA VAL A 270 14.96 -5.97 3.21
C VAL A 270 15.51 -7.10 2.31
N PRO A 271 15.99 -6.76 1.11
CA PRO A 271 16.51 -7.74 0.16
C PRO A 271 17.81 -8.38 0.67
N THR A 272 18.07 -9.61 0.25
CA THR A 272 19.36 -10.28 0.50
C THR A 272 20.46 -9.74 -0.42
N GLU A 273 21.73 -9.94 -0.06
CA GLU A 273 22.90 -9.68 -0.93
C GLU A 273 22.79 -10.29 -2.34
N TYR A 274 22.04 -11.39 -2.50
CA TYR A 274 21.86 -12.08 -3.78
C TYR A 274 20.77 -11.48 -4.69
N TYR A 275 20.29 -10.28 -4.39
CA TYR A 275 19.26 -9.63 -5.18
C TYR A 275 19.75 -9.30 -6.60
N SER A 276 19.12 -9.92 -7.62
CA SER A 276 19.53 -9.82 -9.03
C SER A 276 19.18 -8.49 -9.71
N GLY A 277 18.29 -7.69 -9.11
CA GLY A 277 17.77 -6.47 -9.74
C GLY A 277 16.59 -6.71 -10.71
N GLU A 278 16.22 -7.96 -10.98
CA GLU A 278 15.17 -8.31 -11.94
C GLU A 278 13.76 -8.00 -11.43
N ASN A 279 13.55 -8.05 -10.12
CA ASN A 279 12.27 -7.75 -9.47
C ASN A 279 12.16 -6.25 -9.10
N CYS A 280 10.98 -5.84 -8.63
CA CYS A 280 10.80 -4.54 -8.00
C CYS A 280 10.99 -4.66 -6.49
N LEU A 281 11.35 -3.55 -5.85
CA LEU A 281 11.31 -3.42 -4.40
C LEU A 281 10.43 -2.21 -4.06
N ALA A 282 9.69 -2.29 -2.96
CA ALA A 282 8.88 -1.19 -2.44
C ALA A 282 9.75 -0.20 -1.64
N LEU A 283 10.83 0.27 -2.28
CA LEU A 283 11.83 1.16 -1.68
C LEU A 283 11.76 2.56 -2.26
N PRO A 284 11.89 3.61 -1.43
CA PRO A 284 12.10 4.96 -1.93
C PRO A 284 13.38 5.06 -2.74
N LYS A 285 13.35 5.81 -3.84
CA LYS A 285 14.54 6.06 -4.67
C LYS A 285 15.15 7.41 -4.33
N LEU A 286 16.48 7.45 -4.27
CA LEU A 286 17.24 8.69 -4.19
C LEU A 286 17.52 9.18 -5.61
N GLY A 287 16.88 10.29 -5.97
CA GLY A 287 17.09 10.98 -7.23
C GLY A 287 17.76 12.33 -7.03
N LEU A 288 17.76 13.14 -8.09
CA LEU A 288 18.22 14.54 -8.04
C LEU A 288 17.16 15.49 -7.47
N GLN A 289 15.89 15.10 -7.55
CA GLN A 289 14.75 15.94 -7.17
C GLN A 289 13.92 15.22 -6.11
N PHE A 290 13.39 16.02 -5.18
CA PHE A 290 12.47 15.61 -4.13
C PHE A 290 11.31 16.61 -4.11
N LEU A 291 10.14 16.19 -3.64
CA LEU A 291 8.96 17.07 -3.60
C LEU A 291 9.17 18.22 -2.61
N THR A 292 9.60 17.89 -1.40
CA THR A 292 9.88 18.84 -0.32
C THR A 292 11.08 18.35 0.51
N LEU A 293 11.54 19.18 1.46
CA LEU A 293 12.55 18.75 2.45
C LEU A 293 12.06 17.55 3.27
N GLN A 294 10.77 17.52 3.61
CA GLN A 294 10.17 16.42 4.36
C GLN A 294 10.22 15.11 3.58
N ASP A 295 9.92 15.14 2.28
CA ASP A 295 10.08 13.98 1.39
C ASP A 295 11.53 13.49 1.39
N TYR A 296 12.49 14.39 1.18
CA TYR A 296 13.92 14.05 1.22
C TYR A 296 14.32 13.37 2.54
N LEU A 297 13.96 13.96 3.68
CA LEU A 297 14.29 13.39 5.00
C LEU A 297 13.62 12.04 5.20
N LEU A 298 12.36 11.88 4.79
CA LEU A 298 11.62 10.63 4.93
C LEU A 298 12.22 9.49 4.09
N ARG A 299 12.65 9.78 2.86
CA ARG A 299 13.33 8.77 2.02
C ARG A 299 14.63 8.31 2.64
N ASN A 300 15.46 9.25 3.11
CA ASN A 300 16.73 8.93 3.76
C ASN A 300 16.51 8.17 5.07
N PHE A 301 15.54 8.60 5.89
CA PHE A 301 15.18 7.91 7.13
C PHE A 301 14.76 6.46 6.87
N ASN A 302 13.87 6.23 5.89
CA ASN A 302 13.41 4.89 5.57
C ASN A 302 14.53 4.01 5.00
N LEU A 303 15.35 4.53 4.09
CA LEU A 303 16.45 3.76 3.51
C LEU A 303 17.51 3.40 4.55
N PHE A 304 17.90 4.36 5.39
CA PHE A 304 18.85 4.10 6.48
C PHE A 304 18.29 3.06 7.45
N ARG A 305 17.01 3.18 7.83
CA ARG A 305 16.36 2.19 8.69
C ARG A 305 16.37 0.78 8.09
N LEU A 306 16.09 0.65 6.79
CA LEU A 306 16.04 -0.65 6.11
C LEU A 306 17.43 -1.25 5.90
N GLU A 307 18.44 -0.43 5.63
CA GLU A 307 19.83 -0.87 5.55
C GLU A 307 20.35 -1.34 6.91
N SER A 308 20.12 -0.58 7.98
CA SER A 308 20.47 -1.04 9.34
C SER A 308 19.70 -2.30 9.73
N THR A 309 18.46 -2.46 9.24
CA THR A 309 17.67 -3.68 9.46
C THR A 309 18.31 -4.90 8.79
N TYR A 310 18.92 -4.72 7.61
CA TYR A 310 19.68 -5.77 6.93
C TYR A 310 20.90 -6.23 7.75
N GLU A 311 21.67 -5.28 8.29
CA GLU A 311 22.82 -5.60 9.17
C GLU A 311 22.36 -6.34 10.43
N ILE A 312 21.29 -5.86 11.08
CA ILE A 312 20.68 -6.50 12.26
C ILE A 312 20.24 -7.94 11.93
N ARG A 313 19.68 -8.17 10.73
CA ARG A 313 19.31 -9.52 10.27
C ARG A 313 20.53 -10.43 10.28
N GLN A 314 21.62 -10.01 9.63
CA GLN A 314 22.84 -10.82 9.52
C GLN A 314 23.40 -11.18 10.91
N ASP A 315 23.45 -10.20 11.82
CA ASP A 315 23.93 -10.39 13.19
C ASP A 315 23.05 -11.37 13.98
N ILE A 316 21.73 -11.25 13.84
CA ILE A 316 20.77 -12.16 14.50
C ILE A 316 20.91 -13.58 13.92
N GLU A 317 21.00 -13.73 12.59
CA GLU A 317 21.15 -15.03 11.95
C GLU A 317 22.44 -15.72 12.40
N ASP A 318 23.60 -15.05 12.38
CA ASP A 318 24.88 -15.61 12.85
C ASP A 318 24.81 -16.00 14.34
N ALA A 319 24.25 -15.12 15.19
CA ALA A 319 24.13 -15.40 16.61
C ALA A 319 23.27 -16.64 16.89
N ILE A 320 22.13 -16.78 16.22
CA ILE A 320 21.21 -17.90 16.42
C ILE A 320 21.82 -19.22 15.92
N ILE A 321 22.48 -19.20 14.76
CA ILE A 321 23.15 -20.38 14.19
C ILE A 321 24.21 -20.90 15.15
N ARG A 322 24.97 -20.01 15.79
CA ARG A 322 26.00 -20.37 16.77
C ARG A 322 25.44 -20.91 18.08
N LEU A 323 24.31 -20.37 18.54
CA LEU A 323 23.66 -20.81 19.78
C LEU A 323 23.07 -22.23 19.71
N LYS A 324 22.76 -22.72 18.49
CA LYS A 324 22.22 -24.07 18.25
C LYS A 324 21.08 -24.43 19.20
N ALA A 325 20.03 -23.62 19.18
CA ALA A 325 18.85 -23.83 20.01
C ALA A 325 18.10 -25.12 19.60
N TRP A 326 17.69 -25.94 20.55
CA TRP A 326 16.89 -27.14 20.32
C TRP A 326 15.79 -27.27 21.39
N ARG A 327 14.77 -28.07 21.09
CA ARG A 327 13.60 -28.25 21.95
C ARG A 327 13.87 -29.28 23.04
N GLY A 328 13.92 -28.82 24.28
CA GLY A 328 14.01 -29.67 25.47
C GLY A 328 12.72 -30.47 25.74
N GLU A 329 12.80 -31.40 26.68
CA GLU A 329 11.72 -32.36 27.01
C GLU A 329 10.38 -31.68 27.38
N PHE A 330 10.45 -30.54 28.09
CA PHE A 330 9.28 -29.75 28.50
C PHE A 330 8.92 -28.62 27.52
N GLY A 331 9.45 -28.65 26.30
CA GLY A 331 9.23 -27.59 25.30
C GLY A 331 10.02 -26.30 25.54
N GLN A 332 10.94 -26.30 26.50
CA GLN A 332 11.88 -25.21 26.75
C GLN A 332 12.96 -25.14 25.66
N ALA A 333 13.45 -23.92 25.38
CA ALA A 333 14.60 -23.73 24.50
C ALA A 333 15.89 -24.06 25.25
N VAL A 334 16.63 -25.05 24.76
CA VAL A 334 17.96 -25.42 25.28
C VAL A 334 19.01 -25.04 24.24
N PHE A 335 20.13 -24.49 24.68
CA PHE A 335 21.21 -24.02 23.81
C PHE A 335 22.45 -24.90 24.01
N ASP A 336 22.86 -25.62 22.96
CA ASP A 336 24.09 -26.44 22.97
C ASP A 336 25.33 -25.66 22.53
N GLY A 337 25.11 -24.51 21.87
CA GLY A 337 26.17 -23.67 21.34
C GLY A 337 26.42 -22.42 22.17
N TRP A 338 27.40 -21.63 21.73
CA TRP A 338 27.74 -20.35 22.33
C TRP A 338 27.93 -19.30 21.25
N SER A 339 27.51 -18.06 21.53
CA SER A 339 27.77 -16.90 20.69
C SER A 339 28.56 -15.87 21.50
N ARG A 340 29.44 -15.11 20.84
CA ARG A 340 30.11 -13.96 21.46
C ARG A 340 29.14 -12.79 21.65
N MET A 341 28.22 -12.63 20.70
CA MET A 341 27.31 -11.47 20.58
C MET A 341 25.92 -11.71 21.18
N ALA A 342 25.61 -12.94 21.62
CA ALA A 342 24.32 -13.26 22.22
C ALA A 342 24.47 -14.16 23.46
N LEU A 343 23.67 -13.87 24.48
CA LEU A 343 23.61 -14.62 25.74
C LEU A 343 22.17 -14.99 26.09
N PRO A 344 21.94 -16.16 26.71
CA PRO A 344 20.60 -16.52 27.19
C PRO A 344 20.18 -15.63 28.36
N ILE A 345 18.94 -15.14 28.29
CA ILE A 345 18.34 -14.30 29.34
C ILE A 345 17.88 -15.21 30.49
N GLN A 346 18.30 -14.88 31.72
CA GLN A 346 17.87 -15.59 32.94
C GLN A 346 16.55 -15.04 33.49
N ALA A 347 16.40 -13.71 33.47
CA ALA A 347 15.20 -13.05 33.93
C ALA A 347 15.01 -11.73 33.17
N PHE A 348 13.75 -11.41 32.87
CA PHE A 348 13.34 -10.17 32.23
C PHE A 348 12.14 -9.61 32.98
N ASN A 349 12.27 -8.41 33.55
CA ASN A 349 11.20 -7.77 34.31
C ASN A 349 11.02 -6.33 33.87
N ILE A 350 9.79 -5.92 33.53
CA ILE A 350 9.46 -4.52 33.27
C ILE A 350 9.37 -3.79 34.61
N VAL A 351 10.19 -2.77 34.82
CA VAL A 351 10.33 -2.03 36.09
C VAL A 351 9.46 -0.80 36.12
N GLU A 352 9.40 -0.07 35.00
CA GLU A 352 8.67 1.20 34.92
C GLU A 352 7.99 1.33 33.58
N VAL A 353 6.70 1.70 33.62
CA VAL A 353 5.95 2.21 32.48
C VAL A 353 5.46 3.59 32.85
N ALA A 354 6.05 4.62 32.25
CA ALA A 354 5.67 5.99 32.47
C ALA A 354 4.35 6.31 31.77
N LYS A 355 3.62 7.29 32.30
CA LYS A 355 2.40 7.78 31.65
C LYS A 355 2.71 8.35 30.27
N PRO A 356 1.80 8.24 29.30
CA PRO A 356 1.96 8.87 28.00
C PRO A 356 1.99 10.40 28.13
N ASP A 357 2.76 11.05 27.27
CA ASP A 357 2.73 12.51 27.13
C ASP A 357 1.38 12.97 26.55
N LEU A 358 1.05 14.25 26.72
CA LEU A 358 -0.19 14.81 26.18
C LEU A 358 -0.26 14.62 24.66
N GLY A 359 -1.30 13.92 24.19
CA GLY A 359 -1.50 13.62 22.77
C GLY A 359 -0.81 12.35 22.27
N ALA A 360 0.14 11.79 23.02
CA ALA A 360 0.79 10.53 22.66
C ALA A 360 -0.10 9.32 22.97
N LYS A 361 -0.13 8.35 22.06
CA LYS A 361 -0.84 7.07 22.26
C LYS A 361 0.02 6.02 22.98
N HIS A 362 1.33 6.20 22.96
CA HIS A 362 2.31 5.30 23.57
C HIS A 362 2.87 5.87 24.88
N PRO A 363 3.35 5.03 25.82
CA PRO A 363 3.99 5.51 27.04
C PRO A 363 5.21 6.38 26.73
N ALA A 364 5.48 7.39 27.56
CA ALA A 364 6.64 8.26 27.38
C ALA A 364 7.98 7.53 27.63
N ARG A 365 7.96 6.48 28.47
CA ARG A 365 9.14 5.69 28.81
C ARG A 365 8.75 4.30 29.29
N VAL A 366 9.50 3.30 28.84
CA VAL A 366 9.46 1.92 29.37
C VAL A 366 10.87 1.52 29.78
N ARG A 367 11.03 0.99 31.01
CA ARG A 367 12.31 0.46 31.50
C ARG A 367 12.13 -0.99 31.93
N ALA A 368 13.11 -1.83 31.61
CA ALA A 368 13.15 -3.23 32.01
C ALA A 368 14.53 -3.62 32.55
N ASP A 369 14.54 -4.52 33.52
CA ASP A 369 15.73 -5.16 34.06
C ASP A 369 15.94 -6.50 33.35
N VAL A 370 17.09 -6.65 32.71
CA VAL A 370 17.50 -7.89 32.02
C VAL A 370 18.68 -8.49 32.79
N ARG A 371 18.54 -9.75 33.22
CA ARG A 371 19.61 -10.49 33.92
C ARG A 371 20.18 -11.56 32.99
N VAL A 372 21.51 -11.55 32.82
CA VAL A 372 22.25 -12.51 32.00
C VAL A 372 23.36 -13.19 32.80
N ALA A 373 23.66 -14.44 32.47
CA ALA A 373 24.72 -15.20 33.12
C ALA A 373 26.07 -14.87 32.47
N LEU A 374 27.01 -14.29 33.22
CA LEU A 374 28.40 -14.08 32.75
C LEU A 374 29.37 -15.15 33.27
N ALA A 375 28.91 -16.03 34.16
CA ALA A 375 29.70 -17.12 34.69
C ALA A 375 29.93 -18.19 33.60
N GLY A 376 31.18 -18.60 33.40
CA GLY A 376 31.56 -19.58 32.37
C GLY A 376 32.00 -19.00 31.02
N LEU A 377 31.89 -17.68 30.83
CA LEU A 377 32.41 -17.00 29.63
C LEU A 377 33.93 -16.80 29.71
N ARG A 378 34.58 -16.76 28.54
CA ARG A 378 36.00 -16.38 28.41
C ARG A 378 36.21 -14.95 28.95
N PRO A 379 37.37 -14.65 29.56
CA PRO A 379 37.61 -13.35 30.20
C PRO A 379 37.51 -12.17 29.23
N GLU A 380 37.91 -12.35 27.97
CA GLU A 380 37.81 -11.34 26.90
C GLU A 380 36.34 -10.98 26.61
N ILE A 381 35.51 -12.00 26.37
CA ILE A 381 34.07 -11.83 26.10
C ILE A 381 33.37 -11.22 27.31
N ARG A 382 33.70 -11.67 28.52
CA ARG A 382 33.15 -11.10 29.75
C ARG A 382 33.48 -9.61 29.88
N LYS A 383 34.69 -9.19 29.49
CA LYS A 383 35.10 -7.77 29.50
C LYS A 383 34.30 -6.95 28.50
N GLU A 384 33.96 -7.50 27.34
CA GLU A 384 33.12 -6.84 26.32
C GLU A 384 31.69 -6.62 26.83
N TRP A 385 31.05 -7.66 27.37
CA TRP A 385 29.70 -7.55 27.93
C TRP A 385 29.61 -6.64 29.15
N LEU A 386 30.65 -6.61 29.99
CA LEU A 386 30.75 -5.63 31.09
C LEU A 386 31.06 -4.20 30.58
N GLY A 387 31.52 -4.08 29.33
CA GLY A 387 31.88 -2.83 28.69
C GLY A 387 30.70 -2.08 28.05
N LEU A 388 29.49 -2.65 28.07
CA LEU A 388 28.27 -2.02 27.54
C LEU A 388 28.01 -0.68 28.22
N ARG A 389 27.76 0.35 27.41
CA ARG A 389 27.56 1.74 27.84
C ARG A 389 26.12 2.18 27.64
N ARG A 390 25.82 3.33 28.24
CA ARG A 390 24.56 4.03 27.98
C ARG A 390 24.47 4.36 26.49
N HIS A 391 23.31 4.07 25.90
CA HIS A 391 22.99 4.24 24.46
C HIS A 391 23.50 3.14 23.52
N ASP A 392 24.16 2.09 24.04
CA ASP A 392 24.45 0.91 23.22
C ASP A 392 23.15 0.12 22.99
N PRO A 393 22.74 -0.11 21.72
CA PRO A 393 21.53 -0.86 21.43
C PRO A 393 21.75 -2.36 21.68
N VAL A 394 20.76 -3.02 22.29
CA VAL A 394 20.73 -4.47 22.48
C VAL A 394 19.37 -4.98 22.03
N PHE A 395 19.36 -6.07 21.26
CA PHE A 395 18.14 -6.71 20.78
C PHE A 395 17.72 -7.85 21.70
N LEU A 396 16.44 -7.86 22.06
CA LEU A 396 15.82 -8.96 22.81
C LEU A 396 15.17 -9.91 21.83
N VAL A 397 15.62 -11.16 21.82
CA VAL A 397 15.21 -12.15 20.83
C VAL A 397 14.57 -13.34 21.53
N THR A 398 13.35 -13.70 21.13
CA THR A 398 12.64 -14.88 21.65
C THR A 398 12.75 -16.04 20.68
N ILE A 399 13.38 -17.13 21.09
CA ILE A 399 13.59 -18.32 20.24
C ILE A 399 12.70 -19.45 20.73
N ARG A 400 11.84 -19.97 19.85
CA ARG A 400 11.03 -21.18 20.09
C ARG A 400 11.47 -22.30 19.15
N PRO A 401 12.40 -23.16 19.56
CA PRO A 401 12.94 -24.21 18.68
C PRO A 401 11.90 -25.31 18.46
N THR A 402 11.77 -25.75 17.21
CA THR A 402 10.89 -26.86 16.81
C THR A 402 11.62 -28.20 16.71
N LYS A 403 12.95 -28.18 16.54
CA LYS A 403 13.78 -29.35 16.25
C LYS A 403 14.31 -30.02 17.53
N GLN A 404 14.51 -31.33 17.48
CA GLN A 404 15.09 -32.14 18.57
C GLN A 404 16.62 -32.04 18.62
N GLN A 405 17.22 -32.51 19.71
CA GLN A 405 18.66 -32.48 19.94
C GLN A 405 19.46 -33.11 18.79
N GLY A 406 20.59 -32.51 18.42
CA GLY A 406 21.47 -33.02 17.37
C GLY A 406 21.09 -32.63 15.93
N TRP A 407 20.06 -31.79 15.75
CA TRP A 407 19.75 -31.24 14.43
C TRP A 407 20.90 -30.33 13.95
N LYS A 408 21.23 -30.44 12.67
CA LYS A 408 22.20 -29.56 12.01
C LYS A 408 21.44 -28.46 11.31
N TYR A 409 21.81 -27.20 11.60
CA TYR A 409 21.31 -26.07 10.82
C TYR A 409 21.83 -26.19 9.39
N VAL A 410 20.91 -26.11 8.43
CA VAL A 410 21.24 -26.06 7.00
C VAL A 410 21.08 -24.61 6.57
N CYS A 411 22.18 -23.99 6.14
CA CYS A 411 22.25 -22.56 5.81
C CYS A 411 21.22 -22.10 4.75
N LEU A 412 20.70 -23.05 3.95
CA LEU A 412 19.78 -22.80 2.84
C LEU A 412 18.29 -22.75 3.25
N LEU A 413 17.94 -23.03 4.51
CA LEU A 413 16.55 -22.95 4.98
C LEU A 413 16.32 -21.62 5.71
N PRO A 414 15.26 -20.87 5.39
CA PRO A 414 14.98 -19.60 6.04
C PRO A 414 14.72 -19.80 7.54
N LEU A 415 15.35 -18.96 8.35
CA LEU A 415 15.24 -18.99 9.82
C LEU A 415 13.79 -18.82 10.31
N SER A 416 12.95 -18.11 9.53
CA SER A 416 11.51 -17.93 9.78
C SER A 416 10.72 -19.24 9.82
N MET A 417 11.13 -20.29 9.08
CA MET A 417 10.48 -21.60 9.14
C MET A 417 10.88 -22.43 10.36
N THR A 418 11.96 -22.06 11.06
CA THR A 418 12.56 -22.89 12.11
C THR A 418 12.31 -22.34 13.51
N ILE A 419 12.14 -21.02 13.64
CA ILE A 419 12.02 -20.31 14.91
C ILE A 419 10.83 -19.35 14.84
N LEU A 420 9.82 -19.60 15.69
CA LEU A 420 8.69 -18.71 15.85
C LEU A 420 9.10 -17.56 16.77
N PHE A 421 9.32 -16.38 16.20
CA PHE A 421 9.44 -15.14 16.94
C PHE A 421 8.02 -14.64 17.25
N HIS A 422 7.77 -14.26 18.49
CA HIS A 422 6.51 -13.63 18.86
C HIS A 422 6.79 -12.53 19.87
N TYR A 423 6.38 -11.32 19.52
CA TYR A 423 6.28 -10.20 20.45
C TYR A 423 5.01 -10.33 21.32
N GLN A 424 5.14 -10.14 22.63
CA GLN A 424 4.02 -9.72 23.48
C GLN A 424 4.21 -8.23 23.76
N GLN A 425 3.26 -7.41 23.30
CA GLN A 425 3.19 -5.97 23.60
C GLN A 425 2.95 -5.70 25.08
#